data_AF-A0A3L8P8G1-F1
#
_entry.id   AF-A0A3L8P8G1-F1
#
_cell.length_a   1.000
_cell.length_b   1.000
_cell.length_c   1.000
_cell.angle_alpha   90.00
_cell.angle_beta   90.00
_cell.angle_gamma   90.00
#
_symmetry.space_group_name_H-M   'P 1'
#
loop_
_entity.id
_entity.type
_entity.pdbx_description
1 polymer ?
#
loop_
_entity_poly.entity_id
_entity_poly.type
_entity_poly.pdbx_seq_one_letter_code
_entity_poly.pdbx_strand_id
1 'polypeptide(L)'
;MVVRTPEPDDGLSAELRSRLGALRSQLQQAPTRRFSAAEVVVDRAELLDLVDQLEQAARVSVQAAATVVRHRNEVLAAGHAEAAKLVHSAELEQERLVSDTEVFRRATRLAAEREAEAEQRAATLRRETDAYVGDRLARLEETLTHTLDAVRRGQQRLGG
;
A
#
# COMPACT_ATOMS: atom_id res chain seq x y z
N MET A 1 2.84 4.76 4.16
CA MET A 1 2.50 6.10 4.68
C MET A 1 2.83 6.09 6.17
N VAL A 2 4.01 6.57 6.56
CA VAL A 2 4.40 6.62 7.99
C VAL A 2 3.53 7.68 8.64
N VAL A 3 2.58 7.26 9.47
CA VAL A 3 1.80 8.17 10.31
C VAL A 3 2.80 8.85 11.23
N ARG A 4 3.20 10.08 10.88
CA ARG A 4 3.90 10.97 11.80
C ARG A 4 2.94 11.19 12.96
N THR A 5 3.14 10.48 14.06
CA THR A 5 2.50 10.81 15.32
C THR A 5 2.95 12.23 15.68
N PRO A 6 2.04 13.20 15.85
CA PRO A 6 2.43 14.51 16.36
C PRO A 6 3.08 14.30 17.73
N GLU A 7 4.25 14.91 17.94
CA GLU A 7 4.89 14.91 19.26
C GLU A 7 3.93 15.50 20.29
N PRO A 8 3.92 14.97 21.53
CA PRO A 8 2.91 15.29 22.50
C PRO A 8 3.11 16.71 23.01
N ASP A 9 2.27 17.64 22.59
CA ASP A 9 1.83 18.80 23.37
C ASP A 9 2.91 19.69 24.03
N ASP A 10 4.12 19.65 23.49
CA ASP A 10 5.26 20.44 23.99
C ASP A 10 4.96 21.93 23.93
N GLY A 11 4.14 22.35 22.96
CA GLY A 11 3.67 23.72 22.80
C GLY A 11 2.81 24.21 23.96
N LEU A 12 1.74 23.48 24.32
CA LEU A 12 0.84 23.89 25.42
C LEU A 12 1.55 23.80 26.78
N SER A 13 2.39 22.78 26.96
CA SER A 13 3.19 22.60 28.18
C SER A 13 4.27 23.68 28.34
N ALA A 14 4.88 24.14 27.24
CA ALA A 14 5.81 25.26 27.24
C ALA A 14 5.10 26.61 27.46
N GLU A 15 3.92 26.80 26.87
CA GLU A 15 3.14 28.01 27.04
C GLU A 15 2.65 28.17 28.49
N LEU A 16 2.16 27.09 29.11
CA LEU A 16 1.72 27.10 30.52
C LEU A 16 2.88 27.46 31.46
N ARG A 17 4.06 26.87 31.27
CA ARG A 17 5.28 27.21 32.04
C ARG A 17 5.70 28.67 31.83
N SER A 18 5.64 29.16 30.60
CA SER A 18 5.96 30.55 30.28
C SER A 18 5.02 31.53 30.99
N ARG A 19 3.71 31.25 30.97
CA ARG A 19 2.68 32.07 31.66
C ARG A 19 2.84 32.04 33.18
N LEU A 20 3.10 30.88 33.78
CA LEU A 20 3.37 30.76 35.22
C LEU A 20 4.66 31.49 35.63
N GLY A 21 5.71 31.39 34.81
CA GLY A 21 6.96 32.13 35.00
C GLY A 21 6.76 33.65 34.92
N ALA A 22 5.96 34.12 33.95
CA ALA A 22 5.60 35.53 33.81
C ALA A 22 4.80 36.03 35.04
N LEU A 23 3.82 35.24 35.51
CA LEU A 23 3.04 35.54 36.71
C LEU A 23 3.94 35.65 37.95
N ARG A 24 4.82 34.67 38.17
CA ARG A 24 5.80 34.69 39.27
C ARG A 24 6.68 35.95 39.21
N SER A 25 7.19 36.31 38.03
CA SER A 25 8.00 37.51 37.83
C SER A 25 7.21 38.79 38.16
N GLN A 26 5.95 38.88 37.73
CA GLN A 26 5.09 40.03 38.02
C GLN A 26 4.82 40.17 39.53
N LEU A 27 4.52 39.08 40.22
CA LEU A 27 4.34 39.06 41.67
C LEU A 27 5.62 39.42 42.42
N GLN A 28 6.78 39.04 41.88
CA GLN A 28 8.06 39.34 42.51
C GLN A 28 8.43 40.82 42.41
N GLN A 29 8.11 41.48 41.29
CA GLN A 29 8.40 42.88 41.00
C GLN A 29 7.31 43.85 41.49
N ALA A 30 6.23 43.34 42.09
CA ALA A 30 5.10 44.15 42.55
C ALA A 30 5.52 45.13 43.66
N PRO A 31 5.30 46.45 43.49
CA PRO A 31 5.72 47.46 44.47
C PRO A 31 4.77 47.53 45.67
N THR A 32 5.32 47.75 46.86
CA THR A 32 4.53 48.06 48.07
C THR A 32 4.07 49.52 48.02
N ARG A 33 2.75 49.77 47.97
CA ARG A 33 2.16 51.13 47.91
C ARG A 33 1.14 51.33 49.04
N ARG A 34 0.74 52.59 49.30
CA ARG A 34 -0.39 52.89 50.19
C ARG A 34 -1.69 52.46 49.50
N PHE A 35 -2.46 51.60 50.16
CA PHE A 35 -3.66 50.97 49.60
C PHE A 35 -4.82 51.97 49.41
N SER A 36 -5.60 51.80 48.34
CA SER A 36 -6.92 52.44 48.15
C SER A 36 -8.07 51.46 48.40
N ALA A 37 -9.29 51.97 48.62
CA ALA A 37 -10.46 51.15 48.95
C ALA A 37 -10.91 50.15 47.84
N ALA A 38 -10.30 50.20 46.65
CA ALA A 38 -10.60 49.33 45.52
C ALA A 38 -9.60 48.16 45.33
N GLU A 39 -8.57 48.06 46.17
CA GLU A 39 -7.49 47.07 46.01
C GLU A 39 -7.63 45.91 47.03
N VAL A 40 -7.37 44.68 46.56
CA VAL A 40 -7.32 43.48 47.41
C VAL A 40 -5.90 43.28 47.92
N VAL A 41 -5.74 43.16 49.24
CA VAL A 41 -4.46 42.86 49.88
C VAL A 41 -4.28 41.34 49.92
N VAL A 42 -3.17 40.85 49.36
CA VAL A 42 -2.81 39.43 49.35
C VAL A 42 -1.40 39.28 49.91
N ASP A 43 -1.18 38.26 50.73
CA ASP A 43 0.17 37.91 51.17
C ASP A 43 0.98 37.39 49.97
N ARG A 44 2.08 38.10 49.65
CA ARG A 44 2.93 37.76 48.52
C ARG A 44 3.59 36.39 48.68
N ALA A 45 4.01 36.04 49.90
CA ALA A 45 4.65 34.74 50.15
C ALA A 45 3.64 33.62 49.94
N GLU A 46 2.43 33.75 50.49
CA GLU A 46 1.35 32.78 50.30
C GLU A 46 0.97 32.61 48.82
N LEU A 47 0.86 33.71 48.08
CA LEU A 47 0.51 33.64 46.65
C LEU A 47 1.63 33.03 45.79
N LEU A 48 2.89 33.30 46.11
CA LEU A 48 4.02 32.65 45.44
C LEU A 48 4.04 31.15 45.73
N ASP A 49 3.77 30.73 46.98
CA ASP A 49 3.65 29.31 47.32
C ASP A 49 2.51 28.63 46.54
N LEU A 50 1.37 29.30 46.33
CA LEU A 50 0.28 28.77 45.50
C LEU A 50 0.70 28.62 44.02
N VAL A 51 1.48 29.56 43.47
CA VAL A 51 2.02 29.45 42.11
C VAL A 51 2.99 28.27 42.00
N ASP A 52 3.82 28.05 43.02
CA ASP A 52 4.77 26.94 43.09
C ASP A 52 4.04 25.59 43.13
N GLN A 53 3.00 25.49 43.96
CA GLN A 53 2.13 24.32 44.03
C GLN A 53 1.41 24.05 42.69
N LEU A 54 0.93 25.10 42.02
CA LEU A 54 0.28 24.99 40.72
C LEU A 54 1.26 24.53 39.63
N GLU A 55 2.49 25.04 39.63
CA GLU A 55 3.55 24.61 38.72
C GLU A 55 3.88 23.13 38.91
N GLN A 56 4.00 22.68 40.16
CA GLN A 56 4.24 21.28 40.49
C GLN A 56 3.09 20.37 40.06
N ALA A 57 1.84 20.75 40.36
CA ALA A 57 0.66 19.99 39.98
C ALA A 57 0.51 19.90 38.46
N ALA A 58 0.72 21.01 37.75
CA ALA A 58 0.70 21.05 36.28
C ALA A 58 1.75 20.12 35.68
N ARG A 59 2.99 20.14 36.21
CA ARG A 59 4.08 19.27 35.75
C ARG A 59 3.72 17.79 35.88
N VAL A 60 3.21 17.39 37.04
CA VAL A 60 2.81 15.99 37.30
C VAL A 60 1.70 15.57 36.33
N SER A 61 0.69 16.42 36.13
CA SER A 61 -0.42 16.15 35.21
C SER A 61 0.05 15.98 33.76
N VAL A 62 0.91 16.87 33.26
CA VAL A 62 1.48 16.78 31.90
C VAL A 62 2.31 15.50 31.73
N GLN A 63 3.12 15.13 32.71
CA GLN A 63 3.92 13.90 32.66
C GLN A 63 3.06 12.64 32.64
N ALA A 64 1.96 12.62 33.42
CA ALA A 64 0.99 11.55 33.41
C ALA A 64 0.29 11.44 32.05
N ALA A 65 -0.19 12.57 31.50
CA ALA A 65 -0.82 12.61 30.18
C ALA A 65 0.12 12.14 29.07
N ALA A 66 1.37 12.60 29.07
CA ALA A 66 2.39 12.17 28.10
C ALA A 66 2.65 10.66 28.17
N THR A 67 2.63 10.07 29.37
CA THR A 67 2.77 8.63 29.55
C THR A 67 1.58 7.87 28.98
N VAL A 68 0.35 8.34 29.22
CA VAL A 68 -0.87 7.72 28.65
C VAL A 68 -0.86 7.78 27.12
N VAL A 69 -0.48 8.93 26.54
CA VAL A 69 -0.38 9.09 25.07
C VAL A 69 0.67 8.15 24.48
N ARG A 70 1.86 8.07 25.11
CA ARG A 70 2.91 7.16 24.68
C ARG A 70 2.44 5.70 24.71
N HIS A 71 1.86 5.26 25.83
CA HIS A 71 1.34 3.90 25.96
C HIS A 71 0.22 3.61 24.95
N ARG A 72 -0.69 4.57 24.71
CA ARG A 72 -1.70 4.45 23.65
C ARG A 72 -1.05 4.24 22.28
N ASN A 73 -0.03 5.02 21.94
CA ASN A 73 0.64 4.91 20.65
C ASN A 73 1.36 3.57 20.49
N GLU A 74 1.98 3.05 21.56
CA GLU A 74 2.59 1.72 21.59
C GLU A 74 1.55 0.62 21.35
N VAL A 75 0.40 0.68 22.05
CA VAL A 75 -0.70 -0.28 21.87
C VAL A 75 -1.26 -0.21 20.46
N LEU A 76 -1.46 0.99 19.90
CA LEU A 76 -1.93 1.15 18.53
C LEU A 76 -0.94 0.59 17.51
N ALA A 77 0.35 0.86 17.68
CA ALA A 77 1.39 0.33 16.79
C ALA A 77 1.45 -1.20 16.85
N ALA A 78 1.40 -1.78 18.05
CA ALA A 78 1.35 -3.23 18.24
C ALA A 78 0.09 -3.83 17.61
N GLY A 79 -1.08 -3.22 17.84
CA GLY A 79 -2.35 -3.64 17.25
C GLY A 79 -2.35 -3.60 15.73
N HIS A 80 -1.78 -2.57 15.12
CA HIS A 80 -1.63 -2.49 13.67
C HIS A 80 -0.69 -3.57 13.12
N ALA A 81 0.44 -3.80 13.79
CA ALA A 81 1.38 -4.85 13.38
C ALA A 81 0.73 -6.25 13.47
N GLU A 82 -0.04 -6.51 14.51
CA GLU A 82 -0.73 -7.80 14.68
C GLU A 82 -1.88 -7.98 13.71
N ALA A 83 -2.68 -6.93 13.47
CA ALA A 83 -3.73 -6.96 12.46
C ALA A 83 -3.16 -7.23 11.06
N ALA A 84 -2.02 -6.62 10.71
CA ALA A 84 -1.35 -6.87 9.44
C ALA A 84 -0.91 -8.33 9.28
N LYS A 85 -0.35 -8.93 10.34
CA LYS A 85 -0.01 -10.37 10.34
C LYS A 85 -1.24 -11.25 10.19
N LEU A 86 -2.32 -10.93 10.92
CA LEU A 86 -3.56 -11.71 10.88
C LEU A 86 -4.16 -11.70 9.48
N VAL A 87 -4.27 -10.52 8.85
CA VAL A 87 -4.77 -10.38 7.47
C VAL A 87 -3.92 -11.21 6.52
N HIS A 88 -2.59 -11.09 6.60
CA HIS A 88 -1.70 -11.85 5.73
C HIS A 88 -1.86 -13.38 5.93
N SER A 89 -1.97 -13.85 7.17
CA SER A 89 -2.19 -15.27 7.45
C SER A 89 -3.55 -15.78 6.95
N ALA A 90 -4.58 -14.94 7.02
CA ALA A 90 -5.92 -15.27 6.53
C ALA A 90 -5.95 -15.35 5.00
N GLU A 91 -5.25 -14.46 4.30
CA GLU A 91 -5.11 -14.48 2.84
C GLU A 91 -4.42 -15.78 2.38
N LEU A 92 -3.31 -16.16 3.01
CA LEU A 92 -2.61 -17.41 2.70
C LEU A 92 -3.48 -18.65 2.95
N GLU A 93 -4.21 -18.68 4.05
CA GLU A 93 -5.11 -19.80 4.36
C GLU A 93 -6.30 -19.84 3.40
N GLN A 94 -6.84 -18.69 3.00
CA GLN A 94 -7.88 -18.61 1.99
C GLN A 94 -7.40 -19.20 0.65
N GLU A 95 -6.21 -18.82 0.18
CA GLU A 95 -5.62 -19.37 -1.04
C GLU A 95 -5.48 -20.90 -0.96
N ARG A 96 -4.99 -21.41 0.18
CA ARG A 96 -4.88 -22.85 0.44
C ARG A 96 -6.23 -23.55 0.37
N LEU A 97 -7.24 -23.01 1.06
CA LEU A 97 -8.60 -23.58 1.09
C LEU A 97 -9.25 -23.58 -0.29
N VAL A 98 -9.09 -22.52 -1.06
CA VAL A 98 -9.61 -22.43 -2.44
C VAL A 98 -8.92 -23.46 -3.34
N SER A 99 -7.59 -23.57 -3.25
CA SER A 99 -6.81 -24.56 -4.00
C SER A 99 -7.22 -26.00 -3.67
N ASP A 100 -7.57 -26.26 -2.41
CA ASP A 100 -8.01 -27.58 -1.95
C ASP A 100 -9.43 -27.95 -2.40
N THR A 101 -10.19 -27.01 -2.96
CA THR A 101 -11.52 -27.32 -3.45
C THR A 101 -11.48 -28.19 -4.70
N GLU A 102 -12.34 -29.21 -4.73
CA GLU A 102 -12.52 -30.06 -5.90
C GLU A 102 -12.96 -29.27 -7.15
N VAL A 103 -13.65 -28.14 -6.97
CA VAL A 103 -14.02 -27.25 -8.08
C VAL A 103 -12.77 -26.63 -8.70
N PHE A 104 -11.85 -26.09 -7.90
CA PHE A 104 -10.59 -25.53 -8.40
C PHE A 104 -9.74 -26.59 -9.10
N ARG A 105 -9.50 -27.73 -8.44
CA ARG A 105 -8.72 -28.84 -9.02
C ARG A 105 -9.32 -29.35 -10.33
N ARG A 106 -10.65 -29.52 -10.38
CA ARG A 106 -11.36 -29.93 -11.59
C ARG A 106 -11.25 -28.87 -12.69
N ALA A 107 -11.41 -27.60 -12.36
CA ALA A 107 -11.29 -26.50 -13.32
C ALA A 107 -9.86 -26.44 -13.91
N THR A 108 -8.83 -26.54 -13.08
CA THR A 108 -7.42 -26.56 -13.53
C THR A 108 -7.13 -27.76 -14.43
N ARG A 109 -7.60 -28.97 -14.07
CA ARG A 109 -7.43 -30.15 -14.93
C ARG A 109 -8.13 -29.98 -16.27
N LEU A 110 -9.38 -29.50 -16.27
CA LEU A 110 -10.12 -29.26 -17.51
C LEU A 110 -9.44 -28.19 -18.36
N ALA A 111 -8.90 -27.13 -17.77
CA ALA A 111 -8.14 -26.11 -18.51
C ALA A 111 -6.92 -26.72 -19.20
N ALA A 112 -6.11 -27.50 -18.48
CA ALA A 112 -4.95 -28.18 -19.04
C ALA A 112 -5.32 -29.17 -20.16
N GLU A 113 -6.41 -29.93 -19.99
CA GLU A 113 -6.94 -30.82 -21.02
C GLU A 113 -7.33 -30.04 -22.29
N ARG A 114 -7.97 -28.88 -22.14
CA ARG A 114 -8.38 -28.03 -23.28
C ARG A 114 -7.21 -27.38 -23.98
N GLU A 115 -6.18 -26.96 -23.24
CA GLU A 115 -4.93 -26.45 -23.80
C GLU A 115 -4.23 -27.53 -24.64
N ALA A 116 -4.06 -28.74 -24.09
CA ALA A 116 -3.48 -29.86 -24.81
C ALA A 116 -4.28 -30.22 -26.08
N GLU A 117 -5.61 -30.24 -26.00
CA GLU A 117 -6.49 -30.49 -27.15
C GLU A 117 -6.35 -29.37 -28.21
N ALA A 118 -6.25 -28.11 -27.78
CA ALA A 118 -6.04 -26.98 -28.69
C ALA A 118 -4.68 -27.06 -29.40
N GLU A 119 -3.61 -27.39 -28.67
CA GLU A 119 -2.27 -27.59 -29.25
C GLU A 119 -2.25 -28.74 -30.26
N GLN A 120 -2.87 -29.88 -29.92
CA GLN A 120 -2.97 -31.01 -30.82
C GLN A 120 -3.75 -30.67 -32.09
N ARG A 121 -4.88 -29.97 -31.97
CA ARG A 121 -5.67 -29.48 -33.12
C ARG A 121 -4.85 -28.53 -33.99
N ALA A 122 -4.13 -27.59 -33.38
CA ALA A 122 -3.28 -26.65 -34.11
C ALA A 122 -2.13 -27.36 -34.84
N ALA A 123 -1.53 -28.38 -34.24
CA ALA A 123 -0.50 -29.20 -34.89
C ALA A 123 -1.06 -30.00 -36.08
N THR A 124 -2.24 -30.61 -35.92
CA THR A 124 -2.91 -31.33 -37.01
C THR A 124 -3.29 -30.39 -38.15
N LEU A 125 -3.92 -29.25 -37.86
CA LEU A 125 -4.29 -28.27 -38.87
C LEU A 125 -3.09 -27.76 -39.67
N ARG A 126 -1.94 -27.52 -39.01
CA ARG A 126 -0.70 -27.15 -39.69
C ARG A 126 -0.24 -28.24 -40.67
N ARG A 127 -0.17 -29.50 -40.23
CA ARG A 127 0.22 -30.62 -41.10
C ARG A 127 -0.72 -30.79 -42.29
N GLU A 128 -2.03 -30.68 -42.06
CA GLU A 128 -3.03 -30.76 -43.13
C GLU A 128 -2.89 -29.61 -44.13
N THR A 129 -2.62 -28.40 -43.63
CA THR A 129 -2.38 -27.22 -44.46
C THR A 129 -1.12 -27.38 -45.29
N ASP A 130 -0.01 -27.84 -44.69
CA ASP A 130 1.25 -28.06 -45.39
C ASP A 130 1.09 -29.11 -46.50
N ALA A 131 0.39 -30.22 -46.20
CA ALA A 131 0.09 -31.25 -47.19
C ALA A 131 -0.78 -30.72 -48.34
N TYR A 132 -1.81 -29.92 -48.02
CA TYR A 132 -2.67 -29.29 -49.01
C TYR A 132 -1.90 -28.32 -49.92
N VAL A 133 -1.06 -27.47 -49.34
CA VAL A 133 -0.20 -26.55 -50.10
C VAL A 133 0.76 -27.35 -51.00
N GLY A 134 1.34 -28.43 -50.50
CA GLY A 134 2.18 -29.33 -51.27
C GLY A 134 1.48 -29.91 -52.50
N ASP A 135 0.28 -30.48 -52.35
CA ASP A 135 -0.52 -31.00 -53.48
C ASP A 135 -0.84 -29.90 -54.51
N ARG A 136 -1.21 -28.70 -54.05
CA ARG A 136 -1.51 -27.57 -54.95
C ARG A 136 -0.28 -27.11 -55.72
N LEU A 137 0.88 -27.06 -55.08
CA LEU A 137 2.14 -26.68 -55.75
C LEU A 137 2.57 -27.74 -56.77
N ALA A 138 2.46 -29.04 -56.45
CA ALA A 138 2.79 -30.12 -57.37
C ALA A 138 1.92 -30.08 -58.64
N ARG A 139 0.60 -29.87 -58.51
CA ARG A 139 -0.30 -29.72 -59.66
C ARG A 139 0.01 -28.48 -60.50
N LEU A 140 0.40 -27.39 -59.84
CA LEU A 140 0.82 -26.18 -60.54
C LEU A 140 2.09 -26.43 -61.35
N GLU A 141 3.07 -27.12 -60.76
CA GLU A 141 4.32 -27.51 -61.45
C GLU A 141 4.05 -28.39 -62.68
N GLU A 142 3.17 -29.38 -62.56
CA GLU A 142 2.76 -30.24 -63.70
C GLU A 142 2.13 -29.40 -64.81
N THR A 143 1.21 -28.49 -64.46
CA THR A 143 0.54 -27.60 -65.42
C THR A 143 1.53 -26.68 -66.14
N LEU A 144 2.49 -26.11 -65.39
CA LEU A 144 3.53 -25.25 -65.96
C LEU A 144 4.46 -26.04 -66.88
N THR A 145 4.82 -27.27 -66.50
CA THR A 145 5.65 -28.17 -67.33
C THR A 145 4.96 -28.47 -68.66
N HIS A 146 3.69 -28.87 -68.64
CA HIS A 146 2.91 -29.11 -69.86
C HIS A 146 2.80 -27.87 -70.75
N THR A 147 2.62 -26.70 -70.14
CA THR A 147 2.56 -25.42 -70.85
C THR A 147 3.89 -25.09 -71.52
N LEU A 148 5.01 -25.26 -70.80
CA LEU A 148 6.35 -25.02 -71.31
C LEU A 148 6.68 -25.95 -72.49
N ASP A 149 6.30 -27.23 -72.38
CA ASP A 149 6.46 -28.19 -73.48
C ASP A 149 5.61 -27.83 -74.69
N ALA A 150 4.40 -27.30 -74.50
CA ALA A 150 3.57 -26.80 -75.59
C ALA A 150 4.24 -25.60 -76.30
N VAL A 151 4.82 -24.66 -75.56
CA VAL A 151 5.57 -23.52 -76.10
C VAL A 151 6.79 -23.99 -76.89
N ARG A 152 7.58 -24.92 -76.34
CA ARG A 152 8.76 -25.51 -77.03
C ARG A 152 8.38 -26.18 -78.35
N ARG A 153 7.30 -26.96 -78.36
CA ARG A 153 6.75 -27.54 -79.60
C ARG A 153 6.31 -26.47 -80.60
N GLY A 154 5.69 -25.38 -80.12
CA GLY A 154 5.31 -24.23 -80.95
C GLY A 154 6.53 -23.55 -81.60
N GLN A 155 7.59 -23.34 -80.84
CA GLN A 155 8.85 -22.76 -81.34
C GLN A 155 9.53 -23.66 -82.38
N GLN A 156 9.61 -24.97 -82.14
CA GLN A 156 10.21 -25.91 -83.09
C GLN A 156 9.48 -25.93 -84.45
N ARG A 157 8.16 -25.71 -84.46
CA ARG A 157 7.37 -25.61 -85.70
C ARG A 157 7.58 -24.31 -86.47
N LEU A 158 8.06 -23.26 -85.81
CA LEU A 158 8.28 -21.93 -86.41
C LEU A 158 9.75 -21.69 -86.77
N GLY A 159 10.68 -22.36 -86.09
CA GLY A 159 12.13 -22.21 -86.27
C GLY A 159 12.80 -23.26 -87.16
N GLY A 160 12.05 -24.25 -87.65
CA GLY A 160 12.43 -25.15 -88.75
C GLY A 160 11.54 -24.90 -89.95
#